data_AF-A0A1C5URB0-F1
#
_entry.id   AF-A0A1C5URB0-F1
#
_cell.length_a   1.000
_cell.length_b   1.000
_cell.length_c   1.000
_cell.angle_alpha   90.00
_cell.angle_beta   90.00
_cell.angle_gamma   90.00
#
_symmetry.space_group_name_H-M   'P 1'
#
loop_
_entity.id
_entity.type
_entity.pdbx_description
1 polymer ?
#
loop_
_entity_poly.entity_id
_entity_poly.type
_entity_poly.pdbx_seq_one_letter_code
_entity_poly.pdbx_strand_id
1 'polypeptide(L)'
;MIIVIGIYIILSIIIPIIFKYCIFENPELSNLTNSEWAGFLGSYAGGILGGLGTLIAMWYTVKTSLNIQKENNDAMNIQLQSDIQRRDKESREKFANEIANHLGVYITDISKYYYANIELERLEERKEHVAERLSEQEEEEHTFDIHFEILQSYAPMTSKNRVIPEKNRTERAYVDILHEERRIKEMAIRVKANEEYFIMQTLLKNIPTADNLCAELNEMQNRVRDENVELTEKWVEKEKDLLMWNYSEFRKTYIDKSEE
;
A
#
# COMPACT_ATOMS: atom_id res chain seq x y z
N MET A 1 -11.42 -41.72 36.21
CA MET A 1 -11.13 -41.26 37.58
C MET A 1 -12.29 -41.52 38.55
N ILE A 2 -13.53 -41.18 38.21
CA ILE A 2 -14.73 -41.52 39.01
C ILE A 2 -14.82 -43.03 39.30
N ILE A 3 -14.50 -43.88 38.32
CA ILE A 3 -14.44 -45.34 38.48
C ILE A 3 -13.34 -45.76 39.46
N VAL A 4 -12.17 -45.11 39.42
CA VAL A 4 -11.03 -45.43 40.30
C VAL A 4 -11.33 -45.00 41.74
N ILE A 5 -11.91 -43.81 41.94
CA ILE A 5 -12.39 -43.35 43.25
C ILE A 5 -13.51 -44.27 43.76
N GLY A 6 -14.43 -44.70 42.89
CA GLY A 6 -15.50 -45.63 43.22
C GLY A 6 -14.98 -46.99 43.69
N ILE A 7 -14.03 -47.58 42.95
CA ILE A 7 -13.36 -48.84 43.33
C ILE A 7 -12.63 -48.67 44.67
N TYR A 8 -11.98 -47.52 44.88
CA TYR A 8 -11.27 -47.21 46.12
C TYR A 8 -12.21 -47.16 47.34
N ILE A 9 -13.36 -46.50 47.21
CA ILE A 9 -14.39 -46.43 48.26
C ILE A 9 -14.95 -47.82 48.54
N ILE A 10 -15.23 -48.61 47.50
CA ILE A 10 -15.75 -49.97 47.62
C ILE A 10 -14.76 -50.88 48.38
N LEU A 11 -13.48 -50.87 48.01
CA LEU A 11 -12.44 -51.65 48.69
C LEU A 11 -12.24 -51.19 50.15
N SER A 12 -12.37 -49.89 50.41
CA SER A 12 -12.26 -49.31 51.76
C SER A 12 -13.39 -49.73 52.69
N ILE A 13 -14.57 -50.09 52.16
CA ILE A 13 -15.72 -50.58 52.93
C ILE A 13 -15.70 -52.12 53.06
N ILE A 14 -15.36 -52.82 51.97
CA ILE A 14 -15.36 -54.29 51.93
C ILE A 14 -14.27 -54.89 52.80
N ILE A 15 -13.06 -54.33 52.79
CA ILE A 15 -11.92 -54.91 53.50
C ILE A 15 -12.15 -54.93 55.03
N PRO A 16 -12.61 -53.86 55.70
CA PRO A 16 -12.97 -53.90 57.12
C PRO A 16 -14.04 -54.94 57.47
N ILE A 17 -15.01 -55.16 56.58
CA ILE A 17 -16.06 -56.18 56.76
C ILE A 17 -15.46 -57.58 56.71
N ILE A 18 -14.57 -57.85 55.74
CA ILE A 18 -13.84 -59.12 55.66
C ILE A 18 -12.99 -59.34 56.91
N PHE A 19 -12.27 -58.33 57.39
CA PHE A 19 -11.49 -58.41 58.63
C PHE A 19 -12.37 -58.73 59.84
N LYS A 20 -13.54 -58.08 59.97
CA LYS A 20 -14.51 -58.36 61.05
C LYS A 20 -14.90 -59.84 61.11
N TYR A 21 -15.37 -60.40 59.99
CA TYR A 21 -15.94 -61.75 59.97
C TYR A 21 -14.91 -62.87 59.86
N CYS A 22 -13.79 -62.66 59.16
CA CYS A 22 -12.78 -63.71 59.00
C CYS A 22 -11.74 -63.77 60.13
N ILE A 23 -11.49 -62.67 60.84
CA ILE A 23 -10.36 -62.57 61.79
C ILE A 23 -10.83 -62.32 63.24
N PHE A 24 -11.79 -61.42 63.48
CA PHE A 24 -12.20 -61.10 64.86
C PHE A 24 -13.21 -62.09 65.46
N GLU A 25 -14.07 -62.71 64.64
CA GLU A 25 -15.11 -63.65 65.09
C GLU A 25 -14.70 -65.14 64.99
N ASN A 26 -13.46 -65.45 64.58
CA ASN A 26 -12.99 -66.83 64.41
C ASN A 26 -11.82 -67.16 65.37
N PRO A 27 -12.06 -67.90 66.47
CA PRO A 27 -11.07 -68.13 67.53
C PRO A 27 -9.95 -69.13 67.17
N GLU A 28 -10.02 -69.82 66.03
CA GLU A 28 -8.99 -70.81 65.63
C GLU A 28 -7.82 -70.21 64.81
N LEU A 29 -7.91 -68.95 64.35
CA LEU A 29 -6.95 -68.38 63.38
C LEU A 29 -6.32 -67.03 63.78
N SER A 30 -6.75 -66.40 64.87
CA SER A 30 -6.28 -65.06 65.27
C SER A 30 -5.24 -65.11 66.40
N ASN A 31 -3.97 -64.88 66.06
CA ASN A 31 -2.83 -64.92 66.98
C ASN A 31 -2.41 -63.52 67.54
N LEU A 32 -3.21 -62.48 67.32
CA LEU A 32 -2.86 -61.08 67.63
C LEU A 32 -3.86 -60.45 68.60
N THR A 33 -3.38 -59.56 69.47
CA THR A 33 -4.19 -58.83 70.46
C THR A 33 -5.05 -57.74 69.83
N ASN A 34 -6.18 -57.39 70.46
CA ASN A 34 -7.09 -56.34 69.97
C ASN A 34 -6.39 -54.97 69.78
N SER A 35 -5.36 -54.67 70.57
CA SER A 35 -4.55 -53.46 70.42
C SER A 35 -3.70 -53.45 69.15
N GLU A 36 -3.15 -54.60 68.75
CA GLU A 36 -2.34 -54.73 67.53
C GLU A 36 -3.22 -54.60 66.28
N TRP A 37 -4.42 -55.18 66.33
CA TRP A 37 -5.42 -55.04 65.28
C TRP A 37 -5.96 -53.62 65.13
N ALA A 38 -6.18 -52.90 66.24
CA ALA A 38 -6.57 -51.50 66.21
C ALA A 38 -5.48 -50.62 65.58
N GLY A 39 -4.20 -50.89 65.90
CA GLY A 39 -3.06 -50.22 65.28
C GLY A 39 -2.96 -50.49 63.77
N PHE A 40 -3.16 -51.74 63.36
CA PHE A 40 -3.18 -52.12 61.94
C PHE A 40 -4.32 -51.43 61.18
N LEU A 41 -5.56 -51.50 61.68
CA LEU A 41 -6.72 -50.86 61.06
C LEU A 41 -6.59 -49.34 60.99
N GLY A 42 -6.04 -48.71 62.03
CA GLY A 42 -5.72 -47.28 62.02
C GLY A 42 -4.71 -46.90 60.94
N SER A 43 -3.64 -47.69 60.79
CA SER A 43 -2.63 -47.47 59.74
C SER A 43 -3.17 -47.72 58.33
N TYR A 44 -4.03 -48.74 58.16
CA TYR A 44 -4.69 -49.08 56.91
C TYR A 44 -5.70 -48.01 56.50
N ALA A 45 -6.56 -47.58 57.42
CA ALA A 45 -7.51 -46.49 57.19
C ALA A 45 -6.78 -45.16 56.90
N GLY A 46 -5.71 -44.87 57.64
CA GLY A 46 -4.87 -43.69 57.41
C GLY A 46 -4.17 -43.73 56.04
N GLY A 47 -3.62 -44.87 55.63
CA GLY A 47 -3.00 -45.08 54.32
C GLY A 47 -4.00 -44.94 53.18
N ILE A 48 -5.23 -45.42 53.39
CA ILE A 48 -6.33 -45.27 52.42
C ILE A 48 -6.75 -43.80 52.30
N LEU A 49 -7.01 -43.14 53.42
CA LEU A 49 -7.39 -41.73 53.40
C LEU A 49 -6.28 -40.85 52.79
N GLY A 50 -5.01 -41.15 53.10
CA GLY A 50 -3.84 -40.48 52.52
C GLY A 50 -3.70 -40.70 51.01
N GLY A 51 -3.90 -41.94 50.54
CA GLY A 51 -3.87 -42.28 49.11
C GLY A 51 -5.01 -41.63 48.33
N LEU A 52 -6.22 -41.61 48.90
CA LEU A 52 -7.38 -40.91 48.32
C LEU A 52 -7.13 -39.40 48.24
N GLY A 53 -6.60 -38.80 49.31
CA GLY A 53 -6.25 -37.37 49.33
C GLY A 53 -5.27 -37.00 48.23
N THR A 54 -4.25 -37.84 48.02
CA THR A 54 -3.24 -37.64 46.98
C THR A 54 -3.83 -37.78 45.57
N LEU A 55 -4.70 -38.76 45.35
CA LEU A 55 -5.40 -38.94 44.07
C LEU A 55 -6.31 -37.76 43.72
N ILE A 56 -7.06 -37.25 44.70
CA ILE A 56 -7.93 -36.08 44.52
C ILE A 56 -7.09 -34.85 44.20
N ALA A 57 -6.01 -34.61 44.96
CA ALA A 57 -5.11 -33.49 44.74
C ALA A 57 -4.48 -33.54 43.33
N MET A 58 -3.93 -34.69 42.93
CA MET A 58 -3.30 -34.87 41.62
C MET A 58 -4.30 -34.65 40.48
N TRP A 59 -5.54 -35.11 40.60
CA TRP A 59 -6.56 -34.87 39.57
C TRP A 59 -6.92 -33.41 39.44
N TYR A 60 -7.09 -32.71 40.57
CA TYR A 60 -7.32 -31.27 40.53
C TYR A 60 -6.16 -30.56 39.85
N THR A 61 -4.92 -30.89 40.22
CA THR A 61 -3.70 -30.33 39.60
C THR A 61 -3.62 -30.60 38.10
N VAL A 62 -3.86 -31.84 37.65
CA VAL A 62 -3.81 -32.19 36.22
C VAL A 62 -4.91 -31.46 35.45
N LYS A 63 -6.14 -31.42 35.96
CA LYS A 63 -7.26 -30.74 35.30
C LYS A 63 -7.00 -29.25 35.18
N THR A 64 -6.51 -28.61 36.25
CA THR A 64 -6.14 -27.19 36.24
C THR A 64 -4.99 -26.93 35.25
N SER A 65 -3.96 -27.78 35.22
CA SER A 65 -2.85 -27.65 34.26
C SER A 65 -3.31 -27.76 32.81
N LEU A 66 -4.20 -28.71 32.49
CA LEU A 66 -4.76 -28.86 31.15
C LEU A 66 -5.62 -27.67 30.74
N ASN A 67 -6.41 -27.11 31.67
CA ASN A 67 -7.20 -25.91 31.40
C ASN A 67 -6.30 -24.70 31.13
N ILE A 68 -5.27 -24.48 31.94
CA ILE A 68 -4.30 -23.39 31.74
C ILE A 68 -3.58 -23.53 30.38
N GLN A 69 -3.18 -24.76 30.00
CA GLN A 69 -2.55 -24.99 28.70
C GLN A 69 -3.50 -24.68 27.54
N LYS A 70 -4.78 -25.04 27.66
CA LYS A 70 -5.79 -24.70 26.64
C LYS A 70 -6.00 -23.19 26.54
N GLU A 71 -6.22 -22.51 27.66
CA GLU A 71 -6.41 -21.05 27.70
C GLU A 71 -5.20 -20.31 27.10
N ASN A 72 -3.98 -20.73 27.45
CA ASN A 72 -2.76 -20.16 26.88
C ASN A 72 -2.65 -20.39 25.37
N ASN A 73 -2.99 -21.59 24.89
CA ASN A 73 -2.97 -21.90 23.46
C ASN A 73 -4.03 -21.11 22.69
N ASP A 74 -5.23 -20.96 23.26
CA ASP A 74 -6.32 -20.20 22.64
C ASP A 74 -5.96 -18.69 22.58
N ALA A 75 -5.45 -18.13 23.68
CA ALA A 75 -4.97 -16.75 23.71
C ALA A 75 -3.83 -16.51 22.69
N MET A 76 -2.87 -17.44 22.61
CA MET A 76 -1.78 -17.37 21.64
C MET A 76 -2.28 -17.45 20.20
N ASN A 77 -3.26 -18.31 19.91
CA ASN A 77 -3.87 -18.43 18.58
C ASN A 77 -4.61 -17.15 18.18
N ILE A 78 -5.38 -16.55 19.11
CA ILE A 78 -6.06 -15.25 18.89
C ILE A 78 -5.02 -14.17 18.59
N GLN A 79 -3.95 -14.10 19.38
CA GLN A 79 -2.88 -13.14 19.17
C GLN A 79 -2.20 -13.33 17.80
N LEU A 80 -1.87 -14.57 17.44
CA LEU A 80 -1.25 -14.88 16.16
C LEU A 80 -2.15 -14.48 14.98
N GLN A 81 -3.45 -14.76 15.06
CA GLN A 81 -4.41 -14.33 14.03
C GLN A 81 -4.47 -12.81 13.93
N SER A 82 -4.53 -12.10 15.06
CA SER A 82 -4.54 -10.64 15.08
C SER A 82 -3.26 -10.03 14.50
N ASP A 83 -2.09 -10.63 14.77
CA ASP A 83 -0.80 -10.20 14.22
C ASP A 83 -0.67 -10.51 12.73
N ILE A 84 -1.27 -11.61 12.24
CA ILE A 84 -1.36 -11.89 10.80
C ILE A 84 -2.25 -10.86 10.12
N GLN A 85 -3.45 -10.59 10.65
CA GLN A 85 -4.37 -9.59 10.11
C GLN A 85 -3.74 -8.19 10.09
N ARG A 86 -3.06 -7.80 11.17
CA ARG A 86 -2.35 -6.53 11.27
C ARG A 86 -1.24 -6.42 10.22
N ARG A 87 -0.39 -7.45 10.10
CA ARG A 87 0.69 -7.45 9.09
C ARG A 87 0.16 -7.46 7.65
N ASP A 88 -0.94 -8.16 7.40
CA ASP A 88 -1.60 -8.18 6.10
C ASP A 88 -2.15 -6.78 5.76
N LYS A 89 -2.83 -6.11 6.70
CA LYS A 89 -3.28 -4.71 6.54
C LYS A 89 -2.11 -3.75 6.31
N GLU A 90 -1.06 -3.82 7.13
CA GLU A 90 0.16 -3.00 6.98
C GLU A 90 0.82 -3.22 5.61
N SER A 91 0.81 -4.45 5.09
CA SER A 91 1.36 -4.78 3.77
C SER A 91 0.53 -4.16 2.64
N ARG A 92 -0.80 -4.20 2.76
CA ARG A 92 -1.71 -3.55 1.81
C ARG A 92 -1.60 -2.03 1.83
N GLU A 93 -1.45 -1.42 3.01
CA GLU A 93 -1.20 0.02 3.15
C GLU A 93 0.10 0.43 2.47
N LYS A 94 1.18 -0.34 2.65
CA LYS A 94 2.46 -0.10 1.96
C LYS A 94 2.31 -0.17 0.44
N PHE A 95 1.64 -1.21 -0.06
CA PHE A 95 1.38 -1.35 -1.49
C PHE A 95 0.55 -0.18 -2.04
N ALA A 96 -0.54 0.21 -1.38
CA ALA A 96 -1.34 1.35 -1.81
C ALA A 96 -0.52 2.65 -1.83
N ASN A 97 0.31 2.88 -0.81
CA ASN A 97 1.19 4.05 -0.75
C ASN A 97 2.26 4.04 -1.88
N GLU A 98 2.75 2.87 -2.27
CA GLU A 98 3.64 2.72 -3.43
C GLU A 98 2.94 3.15 -4.72
N ILE A 99 1.69 2.72 -4.93
CA ILE A 99 0.87 3.17 -6.06
C ILE A 99 0.65 4.69 -6.03
N ALA A 100 0.40 5.29 -4.87
CA ALA A 100 0.29 6.75 -4.73
C ALA A 100 1.55 7.49 -5.21
N ASN A 101 2.74 6.96 -4.89
CA ASN A 101 3.99 7.58 -5.32
C ASN A 101 4.11 7.55 -6.86
N HIS A 102 3.87 6.39 -7.47
CA HIS A 102 3.88 6.25 -8.93
C HIS A 102 2.83 7.14 -9.61
N LEU A 103 1.62 7.19 -9.05
CA LEU A 103 0.54 8.03 -9.55
C LEU A 103 0.89 9.52 -9.48
N GLY A 104 1.50 9.97 -8.38
CA GLY A 104 1.91 11.36 -8.20
C GLY A 104 2.96 11.79 -9.22
N VAL A 105 3.95 10.93 -9.49
CA VAL A 105 4.97 11.17 -10.54
C VAL A 105 4.31 11.18 -11.92
N TYR A 106 3.47 10.19 -12.23
CA TYR A 106 2.72 10.10 -13.48
C TYR A 106 1.94 11.39 -13.76
N ILE A 107 1.10 11.82 -12.81
CA ILE A 107 0.27 13.03 -12.92
C ILE A 107 1.14 14.26 -13.16
N THR A 108 2.28 14.36 -12.46
CA THR A 108 3.18 15.51 -12.59
C THR A 108 3.79 15.58 -13.99
N ASP A 109 4.38 14.48 -14.46
CA ASP A 109 5.07 14.45 -15.74
C ASP A 109 4.12 14.52 -16.94
N ILE A 110 2.93 13.88 -16.85
CA ILE A 110 1.93 13.98 -17.93
C ILE A 110 1.34 15.39 -18.03
N SER A 111 1.11 16.06 -16.89
CA SER A 111 0.62 17.44 -16.87
C SER A 111 1.69 18.38 -17.41
N LYS A 112 2.95 18.19 -17.01
CA LYS A 112 4.08 18.97 -17.55
C LYS A 112 4.20 18.84 -19.06
N TYR A 113 4.11 17.61 -19.57
CA TYR A 113 4.07 17.34 -21.01
C TYR A 113 2.94 18.12 -21.68
N TYR A 114 1.73 18.04 -21.14
CA TYR A 114 0.57 18.72 -21.69
C TYR A 114 0.75 20.24 -21.78
N TYR A 115 1.08 20.90 -20.66
CA TYR A 115 1.26 22.36 -20.64
C TYR A 115 2.42 22.82 -21.52
N ALA A 116 3.47 22.00 -21.64
CA ALA A 116 4.58 22.29 -22.55
C ALA A 116 4.13 22.28 -24.02
N ASN A 117 3.22 21.39 -24.43
CA ASN A 117 2.71 21.38 -25.80
C ASN A 117 1.85 22.62 -26.11
N ILE A 118 0.97 23.02 -25.18
CA ILE A 118 0.20 24.28 -25.33
C ILE A 118 1.12 25.48 -25.49
N GLU A 119 2.17 25.55 -24.67
CA GLU A 119 3.11 26.66 -24.75
C GLU A 119 3.92 26.62 -26.04
N LEU A 120 4.23 25.43 -26.58
CA LEU A 120 4.89 25.29 -27.89
C LEU A 120 4.01 25.81 -29.03
N GLU A 121 2.71 25.48 -29.03
CA GLU A 121 1.77 25.98 -30.05
C GLU A 121 1.73 27.51 -30.05
N ARG A 122 1.56 28.14 -28.87
CA ARG A 122 1.57 29.61 -28.73
C ARG A 122 2.90 30.23 -29.16
N LEU A 123 4.01 29.55 -28.85
CA LEU A 123 5.34 30.02 -29.21
C LEU A 123 5.58 29.90 -30.72
N GLU A 124 5.04 28.87 -31.37
CA GLU A 124 5.13 28.67 -32.82
C GLU A 124 4.42 29.80 -33.58
N GLU A 125 3.21 30.18 -33.16
CA GLU A 125 2.50 31.36 -33.71
C GLU A 125 3.33 32.64 -33.56
N ARG A 126 3.90 32.87 -32.37
CA ARG A 126 4.77 34.04 -32.11
C ARG A 126 6.04 34.00 -32.94
N LYS A 127 6.63 32.82 -33.14
CA LYS A 127 7.84 32.61 -33.93
C LYS A 127 7.60 32.92 -35.40
N GLU A 128 6.47 32.47 -35.95
CA GLU A 128 6.06 32.75 -37.33
C GLU A 128 5.93 34.25 -37.57
N HIS A 129 5.18 34.96 -36.73
CA HIS A 129 5.03 36.41 -36.82
C HIS A 129 6.36 37.18 -36.71
N VAL A 130 7.29 36.74 -35.85
CA VAL A 130 8.62 37.37 -35.74
C VAL A 130 9.49 37.06 -36.97
N ALA A 131 9.39 35.85 -37.52
CA ALA A 131 10.11 35.46 -38.73
C ALA A 131 9.63 36.25 -39.96
N GLU A 132 8.32 36.42 -40.13
CA GLU A 132 7.73 37.26 -41.17
C GLU A 132 8.25 38.70 -41.10
N ARG A 133 8.19 39.31 -39.91
CA ARG A 133 8.72 40.67 -39.68
C ARG A 133 10.22 40.78 -39.99
N LEU A 134 11.00 39.74 -39.69
CA LEU A 134 12.42 39.73 -39.99
C LEU A 134 12.66 39.69 -41.50
N SER A 135 11.89 38.86 -42.23
CA SER A 135 11.93 38.79 -43.70
C SER A 135 11.56 40.12 -44.34
N GLU A 136 10.52 40.80 -43.87
CA GLU A 136 10.14 42.15 -44.35
C GLU A 136 11.27 43.15 -44.14
N GLN A 137 11.90 43.15 -42.97
CA GLN A 137 13.04 44.03 -42.65
C GLN A 137 14.28 43.73 -43.50
N GLU A 138 14.52 42.47 -43.85
CA GLU A 138 15.60 42.07 -44.76
C GLU A 138 15.37 42.57 -46.19
N GLU A 139 14.13 42.49 -46.70
CA GLU A 139 13.75 43.03 -48.00
C GLU A 139 13.85 44.57 -48.05
N GLU A 140 13.44 45.26 -46.97
CA GLU A 140 13.57 46.71 -46.84
C GLU A 140 15.04 47.15 -46.85
N GLU A 141 15.91 46.46 -46.11
CA GLU A 141 17.35 46.73 -46.09
C GLU A 141 17.98 46.52 -47.47
N HIS A 142 17.65 45.41 -48.15
CA HIS A 142 18.14 45.12 -49.50
C HIS A 142 17.69 46.15 -50.53
N THR A 143 16.41 46.57 -50.49
CA THR A 143 15.87 47.61 -51.37
C THR A 143 16.55 48.96 -51.12
N PHE A 144 16.81 49.29 -49.85
CA PHE A 144 17.55 50.49 -49.49
C PHE A 144 18.99 50.47 -50.02
N ASP A 145 19.69 49.35 -49.88
CA ASP A 145 21.07 49.21 -50.34
C ASP A 145 21.18 49.34 -51.87
N ILE A 146 20.27 48.74 -52.64
CA ILE A 146 20.18 48.92 -54.09
C ILE A 146 19.94 50.40 -54.45
N HIS A 147 18.99 51.06 -53.78
CA HIS A 147 18.66 52.45 -54.05
C HIS A 147 19.83 53.40 -53.72
N PHE A 148 20.57 53.10 -52.65
CA PHE A 148 21.76 53.83 -52.25
C PHE A 148 22.91 53.67 -53.26
N GLU A 149 23.13 52.45 -53.78
CA GLU A 149 24.17 52.16 -54.77
C GLU A 149 23.89 52.82 -56.13
N ILE A 150 22.62 52.82 -56.57
CA ILE A 150 22.21 53.40 -57.87
C ILE A 150 22.21 54.93 -57.86
N LEU A 151 21.81 55.58 -56.77
CA LEU A 151 21.54 57.02 -56.78
C LEU A 151 22.64 57.92 -56.22
N GLN A 152 23.65 57.36 -55.53
CA GLN A 152 24.77 58.10 -54.90
C GLN A 152 24.43 59.39 -54.12
N SER A 153 23.16 59.71 -53.85
CA SER A 153 22.75 60.90 -53.09
C SER A 153 21.23 60.92 -52.87
N TYR A 154 20.83 61.46 -51.72
CA TYR A 154 19.47 61.82 -51.26
C TYR A 154 18.60 60.79 -50.51
N ALA A 155 19.00 59.53 -50.33
CA ALA A 155 18.36 58.70 -49.30
C ALA A 155 18.82 59.19 -47.90
N PRO A 156 17.92 59.60 -46.98
CA PRO A 156 18.34 60.11 -45.68
C PRO A 156 19.08 59.03 -44.88
N MET A 157 20.32 59.29 -44.48
CA MET A 157 21.10 58.39 -43.61
C MET A 157 20.37 58.05 -42.28
N THR A 158 19.36 58.86 -41.92
CA THR A 158 18.43 58.66 -40.81
C THR A 158 17.53 57.43 -40.94
N SER A 159 17.16 56.98 -42.15
CA SER A 159 16.35 55.76 -42.33
C SER A 159 17.19 54.49 -42.10
N LYS A 160 18.42 54.42 -42.65
CA LYS A 160 19.36 53.31 -42.37
C LYS A 160 19.72 53.21 -40.88
N ASN A 161 19.92 54.35 -40.21
CA ASN A 161 20.12 54.42 -38.76
C ASN A 161 18.92 53.96 -37.92
N ARG A 162 17.73 53.78 -38.53
CA ARG A 162 16.54 53.27 -37.85
C ARG A 162 16.28 51.80 -38.18
N VAL A 163 16.41 51.41 -39.45
CA VAL A 163 16.16 50.03 -39.93
C VAL A 163 17.11 49.03 -39.27
N ILE A 164 18.42 49.32 -39.23
CA ILE A 164 19.42 48.39 -38.66
C ILE A 164 19.19 48.12 -37.16
N PRO A 165 18.98 49.13 -36.28
CA PRO A 165 18.69 48.87 -34.87
C PRO A 165 17.34 48.17 -34.63
N GLU A 166 16.33 48.40 -35.46
CA GLU A 166 15.04 47.71 -35.36
C GLU A 166 15.18 46.24 -35.76
N LYS A 167 15.87 45.93 -36.87
CA LYS A 167 16.19 44.55 -37.28
C LYS A 167 17.00 43.80 -36.21
N ASN A 168 18.05 44.42 -35.67
CA ASN A 168 18.84 43.85 -34.56
C ASN A 168 18.01 43.58 -33.29
N ARG A 169 16.85 44.24 -33.09
CA ARG A 169 15.92 43.92 -31.99
C ARG A 169 15.05 42.72 -32.34
N THR A 170 14.56 42.65 -33.57
CA THR A 170 13.78 41.50 -34.08
C THR A 170 14.61 40.22 -34.08
N GLU A 171 15.86 40.27 -34.55
CA GLU A 171 16.79 39.13 -34.52
C GLU A 171 17.02 38.61 -33.10
N ARG A 172 17.24 39.51 -32.13
CA ARG A 172 17.37 39.12 -30.72
C ARG A 172 16.10 38.46 -30.19
N ALA A 173 14.94 39.03 -30.48
CA ALA A 173 13.66 38.45 -30.08
C ALA A 173 13.46 37.05 -30.71
N TYR A 174 13.90 36.85 -31.96
CA TYR A 174 13.86 35.55 -32.63
C TYR A 174 14.79 34.53 -31.95
N VAL A 175 16.02 34.92 -31.62
CA VAL A 175 16.98 34.06 -30.89
C VAL A 175 16.45 33.69 -29.50
N ASP A 176 15.84 34.64 -28.78
CA ASP A 176 15.22 34.39 -27.48
C ASP A 176 14.08 33.37 -27.59
N ILE A 177 13.25 33.47 -28.63
CA ILE A 177 12.19 32.49 -28.94
C ILE A 177 12.79 31.10 -29.20
N LEU A 178 13.89 30.98 -29.94
CA LEU A 178 14.55 29.67 -30.18
C LEU A 178 15.09 29.05 -28.89
N HIS A 179 15.61 29.87 -27.97
CA HIS A 179 16.05 29.40 -26.66
C HIS A 179 14.88 28.93 -25.80
N GLU A 180 13.78 29.67 -25.81
CA GLU A 180 12.54 29.31 -25.12
C GLU A 180 11.94 28.01 -25.68
N GLU A 181 11.89 27.87 -27.01
CA GLU A 181 11.43 26.67 -27.72
C GLU A 181 12.21 25.43 -27.28
N ARG A 182 13.55 25.53 -27.21
CA ARG A 182 14.40 24.44 -26.76
C ARG A 182 14.06 24.02 -25.33
N ARG A 183 13.94 24.99 -24.42
CA ARG A 183 13.61 24.75 -23.02
C ARG A 183 12.25 24.06 -22.86
N ILE A 184 11.23 24.49 -23.62
CA ILE A 184 9.89 23.91 -23.53
C ILE A 184 9.87 22.51 -24.16
N LYS A 185 10.59 22.27 -25.26
CA LYS A 185 10.74 20.93 -25.85
C LYS A 185 11.33 19.91 -24.88
N GLU A 186 12.28 20.32 -24.04
CA GLU A 186 12.81 19.47 -22.96
C GLU A 186 11.74 19.15 -21.90
N MET A 187 10.77 20.05 -21.68
CA MET A 187 9.63 19.81 -20.79
C MET A 187 8.53 18.96 -21.42
N ALA A 188 8.39 19.00 -22.75
CA ALA A 188 7.44 18.20 -23.54
C ALA A 188 7.90 16.74 -23.73
N ILE A 189 8.71 16.20 -22.80
CA ILE A 189 9.15 14.81 -22.80
C ILE A 189 8.29 14.02 -21.80
N ARG A 190 7.53 13.04 -22.30
CA ARG A 190 6.65 12.17 -21.48
C ARG A 190 7.24 10.82 -21.09
N VAL A 191 8.56 10.61 -21.28
CA VAL A 191 9.21 9.32 -20.99
C VAL A 191 8.93 8.88 -19.57
N LYS A 192 9.06 9.80 -18.60
CA LYS A 192 8.84 9.48 -17.19
C LYS A 192 7.38 9.09 -16.91
N ALA A 193 6.42 9.84 -17.46
CA ALA A 193 5.01 9.49 -17.33
C ALA A 193 4.72 8.09 -17.91
N ASN A 194 5.27 7.77 -19.08
CA ASN A 194 5.09 6.45 -19.68
C ASN A 194 5.66 5.32 -18.80
N GLU A 195 6.83 5.51 -18.19
CA GLU A 195 7.42 4.54 -17.25
C GLU A 195 6.48 4.26 -16.07
N GLU A 196 6.01 5.33 -15.42
CA GLU A 196 5.10 5.21 -14.26
C GLU A 196 3.78 4.57 -14.64
N TYR A 197 3.22 4.90 -15.81
CA TYR A 197 2.04 4.25 -16.36
C TYR A 197 2.24 2.74 -16.51
N PHE A 198 3.35 2.30 -17.11
CA PHE A 198 3.62 0.87 -17.29
C PHE A 198 3.84 0.13 -15.97
N ILE A 199 4.51 0.79 -15.01
CA ILE A 199 4.71 0.24 -13.66
C ILE A 199 3.34 0.05 -12.99
N MET A 200 2.49 1.07 -12.98
CA MET A 200 1.16 0.98 -12.36
C MET A 200 0.28 -0.08 -13.03
N GLN A 201 0.23 -0.13 -14.36
CA GLN A 201 -0.52 -1.17 -15.09
C GLN A 201 -0.03 -2.59 -14.75
N THR A 202 1.26 -2.74 -14.46
CA THR A 202 1.85 -4.03 -14.07
C THR A 202 1.52 -4.38 -12.62
N LEU A 203 1.70 -3.43 -11.70
CA LEU A 203 1.45 -3.64 -10.26
C LEU A 203 -0.04 -3.88 -9.96
N LEU A 204 -0.93 -3.19 -10.67
CA LEU A 204 -2.38 -3.28 -10.48
C LEU A 204 -3.02 -4.43 -11.26
N LYS A 205 -2.21 -5.20 -12.01
CA LYS A 205 -2.71 -6.29 -12.83
C LYS A 205 -3.38 -7.36 -11.98
N ASN A 206 -4.58 -7.77 -12.39
CA ASN A 206 -5.42 -8.76 -11.69
C ASN A 206 -5.87 -8.33 -10.29
N ILE A 207 -5.96 -7.03 -10.01
CA ILE A 207 -6.56 -6.50 -8.78
C ILE A 207 -7.92 -5.87 -9.16
N PRO A 208 -9.06 -6.58 -8.96
CA PRO A 208 -10.37 -6.10 -9.42
C PRO A 208 -10.75 -4.73 -8.83
N THR A 209 -10.38 -4.47 -7.59
CA THR A 209 -10.62 -3.17 -6.92
C THR A 209 -9.87 -2.01 -7.58
N ALA A 210 -8.90 -2.28 -8.46
CA ALA A 210 -8.12 -1.30 -9.19
C ALA A 210 -8.63 -1.06 -10.63
N ASP A 211 -9.63 -1.80 -11.10
CA ASP A 211 -10.07 -1.75 -12.51
C ASP A 211 -10.47 -0.33 -12.96
N ASN A 212 -11.20 0.40 -12.12
CA ASN A 212 -11.59 1.79 -12.40
C ASN A 212 -10.38 2.73 -12.48
N LEU A 213 -9.39 2.56 -11.59
CA LEU A 213 -8.15 3.34 -11.62
C LEU A 213 -7.35 3.04 -12.90
N CYS A 214 -7.25 1.77 -13.28
CA CYS A 214 -6.57 1.36 -14.51
C CYS A 214 -7.28 1.87 -15.77
N ALA A 215 -8.61 1.88 -15.79
CA ALA A 215 -9.41 2.42 -16.89
C ALA A 215 -9.18 3.93 -17.06
N GLU A 216 -9.19 4.67 -15.96
CA GLU A 216 -8.94 6.11 -15.96
C GLU A 216 -7.50 6.45 -16.40
N LEU A 217 -6.50 5.70 -15.89
CA LEU A 217 -5.11 5.82 -16.35
C LEU A 217 -4.98 5.60 -17.86
N ASN A 218 -5.71 4.63 -18.40
CA ASN A 218 -5.72 4.37 -19.84
C ASN A 218 -6.41 5.48 -20.63
N GLU A 219 -7.51 6.04 -20.12
CA GLU A 219 -8.19 7.17 -20.76
C GLU A 219 -7.26 8.37 -20.87
N MET A 220 -6.66 8.79 -19.76
CA MET A 220 -5.72 9.91 -19.74
C MET A 220 -4.54 9.68 -20.68
N GLN A 221 -3.89 8.50 -20.60
CA GLN A 221 -2.73 8.17 -21.43
C GLN A 221 -3.07 8.17 -22.93
N ASN A 222 -4.25 7.67 -23.31
CA ASN A 222 -4.67 7.61 -24.71
C ASN A 222 -5.06 8.99 -25.24
N ARG A 223 -5.77 9.81 -24.47
CA ARG A 223 -6.17 11.16 -24.88
C ARG A 223 -4.98 12.08 -25.07
N VAL A 224 -3.98 12.03 -24.19
CA VAL A 224 -2.73 12.81 -24.35
C VAL A 224 -1.92 12.37 -25.57
N ARG A 225 -2.18 11.19 -26.12
CA ARG A 225 -1.56 10.70 -27.35
C ARG A 225 -2.35 11.06 -28.61
N ASP A 226 -3.64 11.38 -28.49
CA ASP A 226 -4.49 11.64 -29.65
C ASP A 226 -4.29 13.07 -30.15
N GLU A 227 -3.61 13.19 -31.30
CA GLU A 227 -3.35 14.45 -31.99
C GLU A 227 -4.64 15.13 -32.49
N ASN A 228 -5.79 14.42 -32.52
CA ASN A 228 -7.07 14.96 -32.98
C ASN A 228 -7.96 15.47 -31.85
N VAL A 229 -7.54 15.36 -30.58
CA VAL A 229 -8.33 15.81 -29.43
C VAL A 229 -7.82 17.16 -28.98
N GLU A 230 -8.68 18.17 -29.03
CA GLU A 230 -8.41 19.48 -28.43
C GLU A 230 -8.40 19.33 -26.90
N LEU A 231 -7.19 19.29 -26.34
CA LEU A 231 -6.98 19.14 -24.92
C LEU A 231 -7.09 20.51 -24.25
N THR A 232 -8.17 20.74 -23.51
CA THR A 232 -8.40 22.02 -22.78
C THR A 232 -7.83 21.97 -21.36
N GLU A 233 -7.41 23.11 -20.80
CA GLU A 233 -6.82 23.14 -19.44
C GLU A 233 -7.79 22.54 -18.40
N LYS A 234 -9.10 22.78 -18.59
CA LYS A 234 -10.18 22.21 -17.78
C LYS A 234 -10.25 20.69 -17.84
N TRP A 235 -9.86 20.08 -18.96
CA TRP A 235 -9.86 18.64 -19.11
C TRP A 235 -8.77 18.00 -18.22
N VAL A 236 -7.53 18.51 -18.26
CA VAL A 236 -6.44 17.95 -17.43
C VAL A 236 -6.75 18.03 -15.94
N GLU A 237 -7.32 19.15 -15.48
CA GLU A 237 -7.73 19.30 -14.08
C GLU A 237 -8.78 18.26 -13.69
N LYS A 238 -9.78 18.05 -14.54
CA LYS A 238 -10.86 17.09 -14.31
C LYS A 238 -10.34 15.65 -14.24
N GLU A 239 -9.51 15.23 -15.19
CA GLU A 239 -8.99 13.85 -15.25
C GLU A 239 -8.04 13.57 -14.09
N LYS A 240 -7.21 14.55 -13.71
CA LYS A 240 -6.38 14.47 -12.51
C LYS A 240 -7.25 14.22 -11.27
N ASP A 241 -8.33 14.98 -11.11
CA ASP A 241 -9.23 14.83 -9.97
C ASP A 241 -9.93 13.45 -9.99
N LEU A 242 -10.29 12.95 -11.17
CA LEU A 242 -10.90 11.64 -11.34
C LEU A 242 -9.92 10.50 -11.03
N LEU A 243 -8.66 10.62 -11.44
CA LEU A 243 -7.57 9.70 -11.05
C LEU A 243 -7.37 9.67 -9.53
N MET A 244 -7.33 10.83 -8.90
CA MET A 244 -7.17 10.93 -7.44
C MET A 244 -8.36 10.32 -6.70
N TRP A 245 -9.57 10.53 -7.21
CA TRP A 245 -10.78 9.91 -6.67
C TRP A 245 -10.76 8.38 -6.80
N ASN A 246 -10.48 7.86 -8.01
CA ASN A 246 -10.38 6.43 -8.27
C ASN A 246 -9.29 5.76 -7.40
N TYR A 247 -8.16 6.44 -7.19
CA TYR A 247 -7.12 5.96 -6.28
C TYR A 247 -7.60 5.92 -4.82
N SER A 248 -8.34 6.94 -4.36
CA SER A 248 -8.91 6.95 -3.01
C SER A 248 -9.87 5.77 -2.79
N GLU A 249 -10.76 5.49 -3.75
CA GLU A 249 -11.68 4.36 -3.68
C GLU A 249 -10.97 3.01 -3.73
N PHE A 250 -9.98 2.87 -4.63
CA PHE A 250 -9.10 1.70 -4.67
C PHE A 250 -8.44 1.50 -3.30
N ARG A 251 -7.79 2.53 -2.76
CA ARG A 251 -7.04 2.48 -1.49
C ARG A 251 -7.94 2.03 -0.34
N LYS A 252 -9.12 2.65 -0.22
CA LYS A 252 -10.11 2.33 0.81
C LYS A 252 -10.54 0.86 0.71
N THR A 253 -10.98 0.43 -0.46
CA THR A 253 -11.51 -0.92 -0.68
C THR A 253 -10.43 -1.99 -0.51
N TYR A 254 -9.23 -1.73 -1.05
CA TYR A 254 -8.10 -2.65 -1.01
C TYR A 254 -7.55 -2.83 0.41
N ILE A 255 -7.37 -1.74 1.18
CA ILE A 255 -6.86 -1.81 2.56
C ILE A 255 -7.88 -2.46 3.48
N ASP A 256 -9.13 -2.00 3.44
CA ASP A 256 -10.14 -2.44 4.39
C ASP A 256 -10.67 -3.83 4.06
N LYS A 257 -10.43 -4.33 2.83
CA LYS A 257 -10.77 -5.69 2.39
C LYS A 257 -12.15 -6.05 2.93
N SER A 258 -13.17 -5.28 2.53
CA SER A 258 -14.54 -5.63 2.89
C SER A 258 -14.76 -7.06 2.41
N GLU A 259 -14.90 -7.97 3.38
CA GLU A 259 -15.05 -9.39 3.17
C GLU A 259 -16.12 -9.61 2.07
N GLU A 260 -15.68 -10.09 0.90
CA GLU A 260 -16.56 -10.85 0.01
C GLU A 260 -16.66 -12.29 0.52
#